data_AF-A0A1B6W1P0-F1
#
_entry.id   AF-A0A1B6W1P0-F1
#
_cell.length_a   1.000
_cell.length_b   1.000
_cell.length_c   1.000
_cell.angle_alpha   90.00
_cell.angle_beta   90.00
_cell.angle_gamma   90.00
#
_symmetry.space_group_name_H-M   'P 1'
#
loop_
_entity.id
_entity.type
_entity.pdbx_description
1 polymer ?
#
loop_
_entity_poly.entity_id
_entity_poly.type
_entity_poly.pdbx_seq_one_letter_code
_entity_poly.pdbx_strand_id
1 'polypeptide(L)'
;MTNKTFTLPLLLAALAVSACVHPQPNAGHASLANECEQLVKDTDTLATAAYCYRENPEVSIYFNDLSLTLLFNHPKAELCRRQLLQSPQKNYRLNADPNKLCADTRDERNRLRRQVEAFADSKMAEYAAAEAPKRGISAVELLRQTRAEEAERRARVDAAIRRIEDR
;
A
#
# COMPACT_ATOMS: atom_id res chain seq x y z
N MET A 1 9.75 26.21 -14.69
CA MET A 1 8.69 25.33 -14.18
C MET A 1 9.33 24.00 -13.78
N THR A 2 9.64 23.81 -12.50
CA THR A 2 10.16 22.53 -12.00
C THR A 2 8.99 21.60 -11.69
N ASN A 3 8.73 20.63 -12.57
CA ASN A 3 7.87 19.49 -12.28
C ASN A 3 8.50 18.68 -11.15
N LYS A 4 8.09 18.93 -9.90
CA LYS A 4 8.36 18.02 -8.78
C LYS A 4 7.17 17.07 -8.69
N THR A 5 7.19 16.04 -9.53
CA THR A 5 6.26 14.92 -9.42
C THR A 5 6.60 14.19 -8.12
N PHE A 6 5.81 14.42 -7.07
CA PHE A 6 5.84 13.63 -5.85
C PHE A 6 5.27 12.26 -6.18
N THR A 7 6.15 11.35 -6.54
CA THR A 7 5.81 9.95 -6.62
C THR A 7 5.82 9.39 -5.19
N LEU A 8 4.96 8.40 -4.94
CA LEU A 8 4.88 7.63 -3.71
C LEU A 8 6.21 6.99 -3.18
N PRO A 9 7.36 6.90 -3.91
CA PRO A 9 8.60 6.41 -3.32
C PRO A 9 9.10 7.25 -2.15
N LEU A 10 8.63 8.50 -2.00
CA LEU A 10 9.05 9.37 -0.91
C LEU A 10 8.34 9.08 0.43
N LEU A 11 7.19 8.40 0.44
CA LEU A 11 6.56 7.90 1.66
C LEU A 11 7.29 6.67 2.23
N LEU A 12 8.03 5.94 1.39
CA LEU A 12 8.83 4.77 1.79
C LEU A 12 10.13 5.13 2.52
N ALA A 13 10.65 6.36 2.37
CA ALA A 13 11.96 6.75 2.92
C ALA A 13 11.90 7.40 4.32
N ALA A 14 10.71 7.74 4.84
CA ALA A 14 10.57 8.55 6.07
C ALA A 14 10.24 7.75 7.34
N LEU A 15 9.93 6.45 7.25
CA LEU A 15 9.45 5.67 8.39
C LEU A 15 10.55 4.81 9.02
N ALA A 16 11.55 5.46 9.56
CA ALA A 16 12.50 4.87 10.51
C ALA A 16 12.32 5.50 11.90
N VAL A 17 11.08 5.55 12.40
CA VAL A 17 10.82 5.78 13.83
C VAL A 17 9.76 4.80 14.28
N SER A 18 10.19 3.89 15.16
CA SER A 18 9.34 2.92 15.84
C SER A 18 8.34 3.68 16.72
N ALA A 19 7.15 3.96 16.21
CA ALA A 19 6.05 4.47 17.00
C ALA A 19 5.19 3.31 17.46
N CYS A 20 5.13 3.09 18.77
CA CYS A 20 4.20 2.18 19.42
C CYS A 20 2.76 2.58 19.04
N VAL A 21 2.21 1.93 18.01
CA VAL A 21 0.79 2.06 17.65
C VAL A 21 -0.01 1.25 18.67
N HIS A 22 -0.94 1.93 19.32
CA HIS A 22 -1.85 1.32 20.30
C HIS A 22 -2.64 0.18 19.64
N PRO A 23 -2.70 -1.01 20.26
CA PRO A 23 -3.43 -2.13 19.69
C PRO A 23 -4.93 -1.83 19.74
N GLN A 24 -5.61 -1.91 18.59
CA GLN A 24 -7.06 -2.04 18.59
C GLN A 24 -7.43 -3.31 19.38
N PRO A 25 -8.33 -3.24 20.37
CA PRO A 25 -8.77 -4.41 21.08
C PRO A 25 -9.81 -5.18 20.25
N ASN A 26 -9.53 -6.48 20.09
CA ASN A 26 -10.42 -7.61 19.79
C ASN A 26 -10.56 -8.07 18.33
N ALA A 27 -9.98 -9.25 18.04
CA ALA A 27 -10.62 -10.36 17.31
C ALA A 27 -9.73 -11.62 17.33
N GLY A 28 -9.78 -12.41 18.43
CA GLY A 28 -9.09 -13.70 18.55
C GLY A 28 -7.57 -13.62 18.64
N HIS A 29 -6.95 -14.43 19.50
CA HIS A 29 -5.48 -14.54 19.55
C HIS A 29 -4.98 -15.31 18.31
N ALA A 30 -4.99 -14.67 17.14
CA ALA A 30 -4.28 -15.18 15.98
C ALA A 30 -2.80 -15.24 16.33
N SER A 31 -2.15 -16.38 16.05
CA SER A 31 -0.72 -16.52 16.26
C SER A 31 0.03 -15.52 15.36
N LEU A 32 1.23 -15.09 15.77
CA LEU A 32 2.10 -14.26 14.93
C LEU A 32 2.28 -14.87 13.53
N ALA A 33 2.35 -16.20 13.43
CA ALA A 33 2.43 -16.90 12.15
C ALA A 33 1.22 -16.64 11.25
N ASN A 34 0.00 -16.65 11.79
CA ASN A 34 -1.22 -16.38 11.03
C ASN A 34 -1.27 -14.93 10.54
N GLU A 35 -0.87 -13.97 11.38
CA GLU A 35 -0.82 -12.56 11.01
C GLU A 35 0.20 -12.29 9.92
N CYS A 36 1.36 -12.95 9.99
CA CYS A 36 2.39 -12.83 8.97
C CYS A 36 2.02 -13.52 7.67
N GLU A 37 1.35 -14.68 7.74
CA GLU A 37 0.74 -15.31 6.57
C GLU A 37 -0.30 -14.39 5.92
N GLN A 38 -1.12 -13.70 6.71
CA GLN A 38 -2.10 -12.75 6.17
C GLN A 38 -1.41 -11.54 5.51
N LEU A 39 -0.39 -10.96 6.14
CA LEU A 39 0.37 -9.84 5.58
C LEU A 39 0.99 -10.18 4.21
N VAL A 40 1.52 -11.40 4.05
CA VAL A 40 2.05 -11.88 2.77
C VAL A 40 0.93 -12.00 1.74
N LYS A 41 -0.20 -12.63 2.10
CA LYS A 41 -1.35 -12.76 1.20
C LYS A 41 -1.89 -11.41 0.75
N ASP A 42 -1.98 -10.44 1.64
CA ASP A 42 -2.46 -9.09 1.35
C ASP A 42 -1.50 -8.35 0.41
N THR A 43 -0.18 -8.45 0.69
CA THR A 43 0.87 -7.88 -0.16
C THR A 43 0.82 -8.48 -1.57
N ASP A 44 0.75 -9.81 -1.67
CA ASP A 44 0.62 -10.50 -2.95
C ASP A 44 -0.66 -10.07 -3.67
N THR A 45 -1.77 -9.87 -2.96
CA THR A 45 -3.06 -9.44 -3.53
C THR A 45 -2.93 -8.10 -4.23
N LEU A 46 -2.26 -7.14 -3.60
CA LEU A 46 -1.96 -5.85 -4.21
C LEU A 46 -0.96 -5.98 -5.36
N ALA A 47 0.07 -6.81 -5.24
CA ALA A 47 1.04 -7.03 -6.32
C ALA A 47 0.38 -7.67 -7.57
N THR A 48 -0.55 -8.60 -7.40
CA THR A 48 -1.33 -9.14 -8.52
C THR A 48 -2.29 -8.12 -9.10
N ALA A 49 -2.81 -7.17 -8.32
CA ALA A 49 -3.59 -6.07 -8.88
C ALA A 49 -2.75 -5.27 -9.91
N ALA A 50 -1.46 -5.04 -9.62
CA ALA A 50 -0.55 -4.41 -10.57
C ALA A 50 -0.44 -5.20 -11.89
N TYR A 51 -0.42 -6.53 -11.82
CA TYR A 51 -0.45 -7.41 -12.99
C TYR A 51 -1.80 -7.38 -13.73
N CYS A 52 -2.93 -7.38 -13.00
CA CYS A 52 -4.26 -7.34 -13.59
C CYS A 52 -4.52 -6.05 -14.37
N TYR A 53 -3.94 -4.94 -13.91
CA TYR A 53 -4.04 -3.64 -14.57
C TYR A 53 -2.81 -3.29 -15.42
N ARG A 54 -1.98 -4.27 -15.81
CA ARG A 54 -0.71 -4.02 -16.53
C ARG A 54 -0.84 -3.21 -17.82
N GLU A 55 -2.01 -3.25 -18.47
CA GLU A 55 -2.29 -2.48 -19.68
C GLU A 55 -2.57 -0.99 -19.40
N ASN A 56 -2.79 -0.62 -18.14
CA ASN A 56 -2.87 0.75 -17.67
C ASN A 56 -1.71 1.04 -16.69
N PRO A 57 -0.61 1.65 -17.16
CA PRO A 57 0.59 1.87 -16.33
C PRO A 57 0.33 2.67 -15.06
N GLU A 58 -0.59 3.63 -15.08
CA GLU A 58 -0.90 4.45 -13.91
C GLU A 58 -1.54 3.59 -12.80
N VAL A 59 -2.54 2.78 -13.15
CA VAL A 59 -3.19 1.87 -12.19
C VAL A 59 -2.26 0.76 -11.74
N SER A 60 -1.45 0.20 -12.66
CA SER A 60 -0.48 -0.84 -12.33
C SER A 60 0.55 -0.36 -11.30
N ILE A 61 1.16 0.80 -11.53
CA ILE A 61 2.12 1.42 -10.59
C ILE A 61 1.44 1.74 -9.26
N TYR A 62 0.19 2.24 -9.29
CA TYR A 62 -0.57 2.54 -8.09
C TYR A 62 -0.67 1.34 -7.15
N PHE A 63 -1.11 0.19 -7.66
CA PHE A 63 -1.22 -1.02 -6.86
C PHE A 63 0.12 -1.59 -6.44
N ASN A 64 1.16 -1.45 -7.27
CA ASN A 64 2.52 -1.80 -6.88
C ASN A 64 2.97 -0.97 -5.66
N ASP A 65 2.76 0.35 -5.68
CA ASP A 65 3.12 1.22 -4.55
C ASP A 65 2.34 0.87 -3.27
N LEU A 66 1.07 0.49 -3.38
CA LEU A 66 0.29 0.02 -2.23
C LEU A 66 0.85 -1.28 -1.66
N SER A 67 1.28 -2.22 -2.52
CA SER A 67 1.90 -3.46 -2.07
C SER A 67 3.20 -3.19 -1.30
N LEU A 68 4.04 -2.26 -1.78
CA LEU A 68 5.27 -1.85 -1.10
C LEU A 68 4.96 -1.11 0.20
N THR A 69 3.94 -0.26 0.21
CA THR A 69 3.50 0.42 1.44
C THR A 69 3.15 -0.60 2.52
N LEU A 70 2.39 -1.64 2.18
CA LEU A 70 2.04 -2.69 3.12
C LEU A 70 3.26 -3.53 3.54
N LEU A 71 4.13 -3.89 2.59
CA LEU A 71 5.32 -4.69 2.86
C LEU A 71 6.30 -4.02 3.83
N PHE A 72 6.51 -2.70 3.69
CA PHE A 72 7.53 -1.98 4.45
C PHE A 72 7.01 -1.23 5.67
N ASN A 73 5.78 -0.71 5.61
CA ASN A 73 5.26 0.20 6.64
C ASN A 73 4.23 -0.47 7.57
N HIS A 74 3.86 -1.72 7.34
CA HIS A 74 2.99 -2.44 8.27
C HIS A 74 3.66 -2.55 9.66
N PRO A 75 2.95 -2.31 10.78
CA PRO A 75 3.55 -2.33 12.12
C PRO A 75 4.27 -3.63 12.49
N LYS A 76 3.87 -4.74 11.85
CA LYS A 76 4.46 -6.08 12.05
C LYS A 76 5.39 -6.52 10.92
N ALA A 77 5.69 -5.66 9.93
CA ALA A 77 6.51 -6.01 8.77
C ALA A 77 7.86 -6.63 9.16
N GLU A 78 8.58 -6.02 10.10
CA GLU A 78 9.87 -6.53 10.60
C GLU A 78 9.72 -7.89 11.29
N LEU A 79 8.74 -8.02 12.19
CA LEU A 79 8.45 -9.27 12.89
C LEU A 79 8.13 -10.40 11.91
N CYS A 80 7.33 -10.09 10.90
CA CYS A 80 6.94 -11.04 9.88
C CYS A 80 8.07 -11.42 8.94
N ARG A 81 8.95 -10.48 8.58
CA ARG A 81 10.14 -10.80 7.79
C ARG A 81 11.04 -11.81 8.51
N ARG A 82 11.24 -11.63 9.81
CA ARG A 82 12.02 -12.58 10.65
C ARG A 82 11.33 -13.94 10.76
N GLN A 83 10.01 -13.96 10.93
CA GLN A 83 9.22 -15.19 10.98
C GLN A 83 9.23 -15.97 9.65
N LEU A 84 9.12 -15.27 8.51
CA LEU A 84 9.06 -15.89 7.18
C LEU A 84 10.38 -16.54 6.76
N LEU A 85 11.52 -16.02 7.22
CA LEU A 85 12.82 -16.70 7.06
C LEU A 85 12.84 -18.09 7.70
N GLN A 86 11.96 -18.33 8.67
CA GLN A 86 11.84 -19.60 9.39
C GLN A 86 10.67 -20.45 8.87
N SER A 87 9.90 -19.97 7.89
CA SER A 87 8.70 -20.63 7.38
C SER A 87 8.95 -21.18 5.97
N PRO A 88 8.42 -22.37 5.63
CA PRO A 88 8.45 -22.84 4.25
C PRO A 88 7.71 -21.85 3.34
N GLN A 89 8.37 -21.42 2.25
CA GLN A 89 7.78 -20.49 1.28
C GLN A 89 6.51 -21.09 0.67
N LYS A 90 5.35 -20.57 1.06
CA LYS A 90 4.07 -20.87 0.42
C LYS A 90 3.91 -19.96 -0.78
N ASN A 91 4.01 -20.52 -1.97
CA ASN A 91 3.71 -19.81 -3.21
C ASN A 91 2.19 -19.83 -3.44
N TYR A 92 1.49 -18.79 -3.01
CA TYR A 92 0.02 -18.74 -3.05
C TYR A 92 -0.57 -18.68 -4.47
N ARG A 93 0.25 -18.48 -5.52
CA ARG A 93 -0.25 -18.07 -6.85
C ARG A 93 0.37 -18.77 -8.06
N LEU A 94 1.26 -19.73 -7.87
CA LEU A 94 2.03 -20.31 -8.99
C LEU A 94 1.20 -21.07 -10.03
N ASN A 95 -0.09 -21.38 -9.78
CA ASN A 95 -0.89 -22.25 -10.65
C ASN A 95 -2.29 -21.70 -11.01
N ALA A 96 -2.56 -20.41 -10.77
CA ALA A 96 -3.86 -19.84 -11.11
C ALA A 96 -3.87 -19.33 -12.56
N ASP A 97 -4.96 -19.59 -13.30
CA ASP A 97 -5.25 -18.89 -14.56
C ASP A 97 -5.23 -17.38 -14.28
N PRO A 98 -4.39 -16.58 -14.98
CA PRO A 98 -4.25 -15.16 -14.69
C PRO A 98 -5.54 -14.36 -14.83
N ASN A 99 -6.41 -14.71 -15.78
CA ASN A 99 -7.68 -14.02 -15.98
C ASN A 99 -8.66 -14.36 -14.85
N LYS A 100 -8.72 -15.64 -14.47
CA LYS A 100 -9.51 -16.09 -13.32
C LYS A 100 -9.02 -15.46 -12.02
N LEU A 101 -7.70 -15.37 -11.82
CA LEU A 101 -7.09 -14.72 -10.66
C LEU A 101 -7.51 -13.25 -10.57
N CYS A 102 -7.54 -12.54 -11.70
CA CYS A 102 -7.97 -11.14 -11.76
C CYS A 102 -9.48 -10.95 -11.54
N ALA A 103 -10.31 -11.92 -11.91
CA ALA A 103 -11.73 -11.89 -11.56
C ALA A 103 -11.95 -12.19 -10.07
N ASP A 104 -11.42 -13.32 -9.59
CA ASP A 104 -11.67 -13.87 -8.24
C ASP A 104 -11.17 -12.96 -7.12
N THR A 105 -10.11 -12.17 -7.37
CA THR A 105 -9.53 -11.29 -6.35
C THR A 105 -10.02 -9.83 -6.43
N ARG A 106 -11.00 -9.50 -7.29
CA ARG A 106 -11.43 -8.11 -7.54
C ARG A 106 -11.87 -7.39 -6.26
N ASP A 107 -12.81 -7.98 -5.53
CA ASP A 107 -13.36 -7.36 -4.31
C ASP A 107 -12.29 -7.24 -3.22
N GLU A 108 -11.45 -8.26 -3.08
CA GLU A 108 -10.39 -8.28 -2.10
C GLU A 108 -9.31 -7.22 -2.40
N ARG A 109 -8.92 -7.05 -3.66
CA ARG A 109 -8.01 -5.97 -4.10
C ARG A 109 -8.59 -4.60 -3.78
N ASN A 110 -9.89 -4.40 -4.05
CA ASN A 110 -10.57 -3.14 -3.75
C ASN A 110 -10.70 -2.88 -2.24
N ARG A 111 -10.93 -3.92 -1.44
CA ARG A 111 -10.93 -3.83 0.03
C ARG A 111 -9.55 -3.43 0.55
N LEU A 112 -8.51 -4.16 0.14
CA LEU A 112 -7.13 -3.92 0.57
C LEU A 112 -6.62 -2.55 0.13
N ARG A 113 -6.95 -2.13 -1.10
CA ARG A 113 -6.65 -0.79 -1.59
C ARG A 113 -7.11 0.29 -0.61
N ARG A 114 -8.39 0.28 -0.22
CA ARG A 114 -8.95 1.28 0.70
C ARG A 114 -8.29 1.23 2.08
N GLN A 115 -7.93 0.04 2.55
CA GLN A 115 -7.24 -0.10 3.84
C GLN A 115 -5.84 0.50 3.82
N VAL A 116 -5.07 0.24 2.76
CA VAL A 116 -3.72 0.81 2.62
C VAL A 116 -3.78 2.31 2.35
N GLU A 117 -4.76 2.79 1.58
CA GLU A 117 -5.02 4.23 1.40
C GLU A 117 -5.30 4.92 2.74
N ALA A 118 -6.19 4.37 3.57
CA ALA A 118 -6.49 4.92 4.90
C ALA A 118 -5.26 4.90 5.83
N PHE A 119 -4.46 3.84 5.76
CA PHE A 119 -3.19 3.78 6.49
C PHE A 119 -2.22 4.87 6.03
N ALA A 120 -2.05 5.05 4.71
CA ALA A 120 -1.19 6.11 4.16
C ALA A 120 -1.68 7.49 4.60
N ASP A 121 -2.98 7.75 4.57
CA ASP A 121 -3.60 9.01 5.01
C ASP A 121 -3.31 9.29 6.49
N SER A 122 -3.33 8.26 7.34
CA SER A 122 -2.99 8.38 8.77
C SER A 122 -1.52 8.78 9.00
N LYS A 123 -0.64 8.50 8.04
CA LYS A 123 0.81 8.79 8.11
C LYS A 123 1.23 10.09 7.44
N MET A 124 0.35 10.72 6.65
CA MET A 124 0.71 11.94 5.92
C MET A 124 1.14 13.11 6.82
N ALA A 125 0.57 13.25 8.01
CA ALA A 125 0.94 14.32 8.94
C ALA A 125 2.35 14.12 9.52
N GLU A 126 2.67 12.88 9.90
CA GLU A 126 4.00 12.48 10.38
C GLU A 126 5.05 12.70 9.28
N TYR A 127 4.74 12.26 8.06
CA TYR A 127 5.55 12.51 6.88
C TYR A 127 5.82 14.00 6.65
N ALA A 128 4.76 14.82 6.68
CA ALA A 128 4.89 16.25 6.43
C ALA A 128 5.74 16.94 7.51
N ALA A 129 5.60 16.55 8.78
CA ALA A 129 6.43 17.07 9.87
C ALA A 129 7.92 16.73 9.69
N ALA A 130 8.23 15.51 9.23
CA ALA A 130 9.61 15.06 9.03
C ALA A 130 10.28 15.66 7.77
N GLU A 131 9.51 15.87 6.70
CA GLU A 131 10.04 16.26 5.39
C GLU A 131 10.00 17.76 5.12
N ALA A 132 9.09 18.51 5.76
CA ALA A 132 8.96 19.94 5.53
C ALA A 132 10.25 20.74 5.82
N PRO A 133 11.00 20.49 6.92
CA PRO A 133 12.26 21.18 7.19
C PRO A 133 13.31 20.96 6.09
N LYS A 134 13.39 19.73 5.55
CA LYS A 134 14.32 19.37 4.47
C LYS A 134 14.01 20.11 3.16
N ARG A 135 12.78 20.58 3.02
CA ARG A 135 12.23 21.23 1.82
C ARG A 135 12.11 22.74 1.97
N GLY A 136 12.39 23.29 3.15
CA GLY A 136 12.29 24.72 3.43
C GLY A 136 10.85 25.27 3.37
N ILE A 137 9.84 24.42 3.61
CA ILE A 137 8.43 24.80 3.65
C ILE A 137 7.81 24.44 5.00
N SER A 138 6.59 24.92 5.29
CA SER A 138 5.89 24.54 6.52
C SER A 138 5.29 23.13 6.42
N ALA A 139 5.20 22.42 7.55
CA ALA A 139 4.56 21.10 7.61
C ALA A 139 3.07 21.15 7.20
N VAL A 140 2.38 22.24 7.51
CA VAL A 140 0.98 22.46 7.11
C VAL A 140 0.86 22.60 5.59
N GLU A 141 1.76 23.38 4.98
CA GLU A 141 1.80 23.54 3.53
C GLU A 141 2.11 22.22 2.82
N LEU A 142 3.14 21.50 3.29
CA LEU A 142 3.50 20.20 2.72
C LEU A 142 2.34 19.20 2.86
N LEU A 143 1.69 19.11 4.02
CA LEU A 143 0.56 18.22 4.23
C LEU A 143 -0.60 18.55 3.28
N ARG A 144 -0.89 19.83 3.05
CA ARG A 144 -1.93 20.27 2.12
C ARG A 144 -1.60 19.86 0.68
N GLN A 145 -0.35 20.05 0.25
CA GLN A 145 0.11 19.66 -1.08
C GLN A 145 0.01 18.14 -1.28
N THR A 146 0.57 17.35 -0.36
CA THR A 146 0.54 15.87 -0.41
C THR A 146 -0.88 15.33 -0.49
N ARG A 147 -1.82 15.88 0.31
CA ARG A 147 -3.23 15.46 0.27
C ARG A 147 -3.91 15.75 -1.07
N ALA A 148 -3.64 16.92 -1.64
CA ALA A 148 -4.21 17.30 -2.94
C ALA A 148 -3.68 16.40 -4.06
N GLU A 149 -2.37 16.17 -4.11
CA GLU A 149 -1.73 15.31 -5.11
C GLU A 149 -2.23 13.87 -5.04
N GLU A 150 -2.33 13.30 -3.84
CA GLU A 150 -2.80 11.93 -3.67
C GLU A 150 -4.31 11.81 -3.97
N ALA A 151 -5.12 12.82 -3.66
CA ALA A 151 -6.53 12.85 -4.03
C ALA A 151 -6.71 12.89 -5.57
N GLU A 152 -5.94 13.70 -6.28
CA GLU A 152 -5.96 13.74 -7.74
C GLU A 152 -5.51 12.42 -8.36
N ARG A 153 -4.45 11.82 -7.81
CA ARG A 153 -3.96 10.50 -8.25
C ARG A 153 -5.02 9.42 -8.08
N ARG A 154 -5.66 9.35 -6.91
CA ARG A 154 -6.75 8.39 -6.64
C ARG A 154 -7.94 8.59 -7.57
N ALA A 155 -8.31 9.84 -7.86
CA ALA A 155 -9.39 10.13 -8.80
C ALA A 155 -9.10 9.62 -10.23
N ARG A 156 -7.86 9.77 -10.71
CA ARG A 156 -7.44 9.22 -12.01
C ARG A 156 -7.46 7.70 -12.03
N VAL A 157 -6.94 7.07 -10.97
CA VAL A 157 -6.94 5.61 -10.80
C VAL A 157 -8.37 5.06 -10.75
N ASP A 158 -9.26 5.69 -10.00
CA ASP A 158 -10.68 5.30 -9.93
C ASP A 158 -11.38 5.37 -11.29
N ALA A 159 -11.15 6.47 -12.02
CA ALA A 159 -11.72 6.63 -13.35
C ALA A 159 -11.19 5.57 -14.33
N ALA A 160 -9.90 5.24 -14.25
CA ALA A 160 -9.29 4.20 -15.08
C ALA A 160 -9.82 2.80 -14.75
N ILE A 161 -9.93 2.44 -13.47
CA ILE A 161 -10.45 1.15 -13.02
C ILE A 161 -11.89 0.96 -13.50
N ARG A 162 -12.77 1.96 -13.32
CA ARG A 162 -14.16 1.87 -13.81
C ARG A 162 -14.22 1.57 -15.31
N ARG A 163 -13.43 2.28 -16.13
CA ARG A 163 -13.38 2.05 -17.58
C ARG A 163 -12.89 0.66 -17.98
N ILE A 164 -12.01 0.05 -17.18
CA ILE A 164 -11.45 -1.28 -17.45
C ILE A 164 -12.44 -2.36 -17.00
N GLU A 165 -13.07 -2.17 -15.84
CA GLU A 165 -13.94 -3.19 -15.25
C GLU A 165 -15.40 -3.13 -15.75
N ASP A 166 -15.84 -2.02 -16.34
CA ASP A 166 -17.16 -1.89 -16.99
C ASP A 166 -17.13 -2.34 -18.47
N ARG A 167 -15.97 -2.80 -18.97
CA ARG A 167 -15.80 -3.40 -20.30
C ARG A 167 -16.04 -4.90 -20.27
#